data_AF-A0A383ATH8-F1
#
_entry.id   AF-A0A383ATH8-F1
#
_cell.length_a   1.000
_cell.length_b   1.000
_cell.length_c   1.000
_cell.angle_alpha   90.00
_cell.angle_beta   90.00
_cell.angle_gamma   90.00
#
_symmetry.space_group_name_H-M   'P 1'
#
loop_
_entity.id
_entity.type
_entity.pdbx_description
1 polymer ?
#
loop_
_entity_poly.entity_id
_entity_poly.type
_entity_poly.pdbx_seq_one_letter_code
_entity_poly.pdbx_strand_id
1 'polypeptide(L)'
;MIRHFLLCILFVSFAFTQPELRFQTFDWVQYRHTGKVNSITFSDRFAYIGTQSGGVLRFNLFSERFEEPITRAQGLHSNIITAVHRSSNSMLWVATPMGIES
;
A
#
# COMPACT_ATOMS: atom_id res chain seq x y z
N MET A 1 19.52 -11.95 39.17
CA MET A 1 18.63 -12.82 38.37
C MET A 1 17.51 -12.06 37.65
N ILE A 2 16.82 -11.12 38.30
CA ILE A 2 15.75 -10.29 37.71
C ILE A 2 16.13 -9.53 36.41
N ARG A 3 17.37 -9.02 36.31
CA ARG A 3 17.84 -8.29 35.11
C ARG A 3 17.84 -9.14 33.84
N HIS A 4 18.17 -10.42 33.95
CA HIS A 4 18.28 -11.33 32.80
C HIS A 4 16.88 -11.79 32.36
N PHE A 5 15.96 -11.92 33.32
CA PHE A 5 14.55 -12.21 33.06
C PHE A 5 13.84 -11.07 32.32
N LEU A 6 14.08 -9.81 32.72
CA LEU A 6 13.57 -8.62 32.01
C LEU A 6 14.10 -8.53 30.57
N LEU A 7 15.37 -8.85 30.34
CA LEU A 7 15.97 -8.90 29.01
C LEU A 7 15.35 -10.00 28.13
N CYS A 8 15.05 -11.17 28.71
CA CYS A 8 14.35 -12.24 27.99
C CYS A 8 12.93 -11.84 27.59
N ILE A 9 12.17 -11.17 28.48
CA ILE A 9 10.82 -10.67 28.15
C ILE A 9 10.89 -9.66 27.00
N LEU A 10 11.87 -8.75 27.03
CA LEU A 10 12.03 -7.74 25.98
C LEU A 10 12.37 -8.38 24.63
N PHE A 11 13.20 -9.43 24.61
CA PHE A 11 13.53 -10.19 23.40
C PHE A 11 12.33 -10.96 22.84
N VAL A 12 11.48 -11.53 23.71
CA VAL A 12 10.26 -12.23 23.29
C VAL A 12 9.27 -11.26 22.64
N SER A 13 9.15 -10.03 23.14
CA SER A 13 8.29 -9.01 22.54
C SER A 13 8.67 -8.66 21.09
N PHE A 14 9.97 -8.60 20.77
CA PHE A 14 10.45 -8.37 19.40
C PHE A 14 10.17 -9.53 18.45
N ALA A 15 10.06 -10.77 18.96
CA ALA A 15 9.72 -11.92 18.15
C ALA A 15 8.25 -11.93 17.68
N PHE A 16 7.36 -11.21 18.38
CA PHE A 16 5.93 -11.14 18.07
C PHE A 16 5.52 -9.90 17.26
N THR A 17 6.44 -8.99 16.91
CA THR A 17 6.14 -7.80 16.10
C THR A 17 6.27 -8.04 14.59
N GLN A 18 5.85 -9.21 14.09
CA GLN A 18 5.62 -9.35 12.65
C GLN A 18 4.22 -8.80 12.33
N PRO A 19 4.09 -7.80 11.43
CA PRO A 19 2.77 -7.46 10.90
C PRO A 19 2.20 -8.74 10.27
N GLU A 20 0.98 -9.09 10.63
CA GLU A 20 0.30 -10.29 10.15
C GLU A 20 0.32 -10.26 8.62
N LEU A 21 1.19 -11.08 8.02
CA LEU A 21 1.38 -11.13 6.58
C LEU A 21 0.16 -11.85 5.99
N ARG A 22 -0.97 -11.13 5.89
CA ARG A 22 -2.21 -11.61 5.26
C ARG A 22 -2.03 -11.66 3.75
N PHE A 23 -1.09 -12.47 3.28
CA PHE A 23 -1.03 -12.87 1.88
C PHE A 23 -2.25 -13.75 1.62
N GLN A 24 -3.26 -13.16 0.99
CA GLN A 24 -4.26 -13.97 0.30
C GLN A 24 -3.55 -14.58 -0.90
N THR A 25 -3.39 -15.90 -0.92
CA THR A 25 -2.73 -16.66 -1.99
C THR A 25 -3.35 -16.46 -3.38
N PHE A 26 -4.49 -15.77 -3.44
CA PHE A 26 -5.29 -15.46 -4.62
C PHE A 26 -5.68 -13.98 -4.71
N ASP A 27 -4.81 -13.06 -4.29
CA ASP A 27 -4.92 -11.64 -4.65
C ASP A 27 -4.61 -11.48 -6.16
N TRP A 28 -5.42 -12.11 -7.00
CA TRP A 28 -5.37 -11.96 -8.45
C TRP A 28 -5.61 -10.50 -8.72
N VAL A 29 -4.55 -9.78 -9.08
CA VAL A 29 -4.57 -8.37 -9.45
C VAL A 29 -5.83 -8.08 -10.25
N GLN A 30 -6.82 -7.50 -9.58
CA GLN A 30 -8.20 -7.52 -10.05
C GLN A 30 -8.40 -6.33 -11.00
N TYR A 31 -7.67 -6.34 -12.13
CA TYR A 31 -7.80 -5.32 -13.18
C TYR A 31 -9.26 -5.17 -13.67
N ARG A 32 -10.12 -6.17 -13.43
CA ARG A 32 -11.50 -6.20 -13.92
C ARG A 32 -12.53 -5.51 -13.01
N HIS A 33 -12.22 -5.17 -11.76
CA HIS A 33 -13.21 -4.58 -10.83
C HIS A 33 -12.59 -3.55 -9.87
N THR A 34 -11.94 -2.53 -10.43
CA THR A 34 -11.34 -1.43 -9.65
C THR A 34 -12.38 -0.43 -9.14
N GLY A 35 -13.58 -0.45 -9.73
CA GLY A 35 -14.64 0.51 -9.45
C GLY A 35 -14.31 1.91 -9.99
N LYS A 36 -14.86 2.94 -9.35
CA LYS A 36 -14.66 4.34 -9.77
C LYS A 36 -13.23 4.80 -9.51
N VAL A 37 -12.79 5.76 -10.33
CA VAL A 37 -11.58 6.55 -10.05
C VAL A 37 -11.94 7.65 -9.06
N ASN A 38 -11.25 7.69 -7.93
CA ASN A 38 -11.48 8.67 -6.87
C ASN A 38 -10.50 9.84 -6.94
N SER A 39 -9.26 9.58 -7.39
CA SER A 39 -8.20 10.59 -7.42
C SER A 39 -7.10 10.17 -8.40
N ILE A 40 -6.41 11.15 -8.98
CA ILE A 40 -5.28 10.94 -9.89
C ILE A 40 -4.16 11.91 -9.50
N THR A 41 -2.92 11.42 -9.47
CA THR A 41 -1.71 12.26 -9.35
C THR A 41 -0.63 11.77 -10.31
N PHE A 42 0.34 12.63 -10.63
CA PHE A 42 1.35 12.34 -11.64
C PHE A 42 2.76 12.41 -11.06
N SER A 43 3.63 11.60 -11.65
CA SER A 43 5.08 11.66 -11.54
C SER A 43 5.68 11.64 -12.94
N ASP A 44 6.99 11.79 -13.05
CA ASP A 44 7.69 11.78 -14.35
C ASP A 44 7.49 10.47 -15.14
N ARG A 45 7.23 9.35 -14.44
CA ARG A 45 7.06 8.02 -15.06
C ARG A 45 5.62 7.51 -15.05
N PHE A 46 4.85 7.85 -14.03
CA PHE A 46 3.55 7.23 -13.77
C PHE A 46 2.45 8.26 -13.50
N ALA A 47 1.26 7.98 -14.02
CA ALA A 47 0.02 8.43 -13.43
C ALA A 47 -0.43 7.40 -12.37
N TYR A 48 -0.57 7.86 -11.13
CA TYR A 48 -1.11 7.07 -10.02
C TYR A 48 -2.59 7.37 -9.89
N ILE A 49 -3.41 6.32 -9.91
CA ILE A 49 -4.86 6.44 -9.94
C ILE A 49 -5.42 5.70 -8.72
N GLY A 50 -5.97 6.46 -7.77
CA GLY A 50 -6.69 5.91 -6.63
C GLY A 50 -8.07 5.42 -7.04
N THR A 51 -8.40 4.17 -6.68
CA THR A 51 -9.64 3.52 -7.09
C THR A 51 -10.51 3.10 -5.91
N GLN A 52 -11.79 2.82 -6.19
CA GLN A 52 -12.75 2.41 -5.16
C GLN A 52 -12.44 1.04 -4.54
N SER A 53 -11.87 0.11 -5.28
CA SER A 53 -11.62 -1.26 -4.78
C SER A 53 -10.36 -1.95 -5.34
N GLY A 54 -9.66 -1.32 -6.29
CA GLY A 54 -8.49 -1.91 -6.96
C GLY A 54 -7.14 -1.43 -6.45
N GLY A 55 -7.09 -0.71 -5.33
CA GLY A 55 -5.87 -0.07 -4.84
C GLY A 55 -5.46 1.13 -5.71
N VAL A 56 -4.15 1.35 -5.82
CA VAL A 56 -3.56 2.39 -6.66
C VAL A 56 -3.10 1.78 -7.98
N LEU A 57 -3.79 2.09 -9.07
CA LEU A 57 -3.32 1.71 -10.41
C LEU A 57 -2.13 2.58 -10.81
N ARG A 58 -1.17 1.98 -11.50
CA ARG A 58 0.01 2.67 -12.03
C ARG A 58 -0.01 2.61 -13.55
N PHE A 59 -0.24 3.75 -14.18
CA PHE A 59 -0.17 3.86 -15.64
C PHE A 59 1.18 4.46 -16.03
N ASN A 60 2.01 3.69 -16.73
CA ASN A 60 3.30 4.15 -17.22
C ASN A 60 3.10 5.08 -18.43
N LEU A 61 3.58 6.32 -18.29
CA LEU A 61 3.40 7.38 -19.28
C LEU A 61 4.21 7.16 -20.55
N PHE A 62 5.31 6.40 -20.49
CA PHE A 62 6.19 6.15 -21.64
C PHE A 62 5.75 4.92 -22.44
N SER A 63 5.36 3.84 -21.74
CA SER A 63 4.94 2.61 -22.40
C SER A 63 3.44 2.55 -22.68
N GLU A 64 2.67 3.54 -22.21
CA GLU A 64 1.21 3.63 -22.31
C GLU A 64 0.49 2.37 -21.82
N ARG A 65 0.97 1.81 -20.71
CA ARG A 65 0.44 0.56 -20.15
C ARG A 65 0.26 0.65 -18.66
N PHE A 66 -0.74 -0.06 -18.15
CA PHE A 66 -0.85 -0.32 -16.73
C PHE A 66 0.25 -1.29 -16.30
N GLU A 67 1.03 -0.88 -15.31
CA GLU A 67 1.90 -1.77 -14.55
C GLU A 67 1.12 -2.34 -13.35
N GLU A 68 1.72 -3.29 -12.63
CA GLU A 68 1.12 -3.92 -11.46
C GLU A 68 0.63 -2.85 -10.47
N PRO A 69 -0.59 -2.92 -9.92
CA PRO A 69 -1.07 -1.92 -8.99
C PRO A 69 -0.43 -2.09 -7.61
N ILE A 70 -0.53 -1.03 -6.80
CA ILE A 70 -0.19 -1.08 -5.38
C ILE A 70 -1.48 -1.43 -4.64
N THR A 71 -1.46 -2.54 -3.91
CA THR A 71 -2.61 -3.10 -3.20
C THR A 71 -2.21 -3.49 -1.78
N ARG A 72 -3.12 -4.11 -1.03
CA ARG A 72 -2.84 -4.68 0.29
C ARG A 72 -1.70 -5.70 0.28
N ALA A 73 -1.54 -6.48 -0.81
CA ALA A 73 -0.43 -7.41 -0.95
C ALA A 73 0.95 -6.70 -0.98
N GLN A 74 0.99 -5.42 -1.37
CA GLN A 74 2.20 -4.59 -1.38
C GLN A 74 2.31 -3.67 -0.15
N GLY A 75 1.44 -3.85 0.85
CA GLY A 75 1.55 -3.15 2.14
C GLY A 75 0.51 -2.06 2.39
N LEU A 76 -0.41 -1.78 1.46
CA LEU A 76 -1.52 -0.87 1.75
C LEU A 76 -2.42 -1.43 2.85
N HIS A 77 -2.96 -0.57 3.70
CA HIS A 77 -3.91 -1.00 4.72
C HIS A 77 -5.28 -1.36 4.10
N SER A 78 -5.62 -0.78 2.94
CA SER A 78 -6.87 -1.04 2.21
C SER A 78 -6.71 -0.92 0.70
N ASN A 79 -7.50 -1.66 -0.07
CA ASN A 79 -7.62 -1.49 -1.53
C ASN A 79 -8.62 -0.38 -1.92
N ILE A 80 -9.29 0.24 -0.94
CA ILE A 80 -10.18 1.38 -1.14
C ILE A 80 -9.35 2.65 -0.97
N ILE A 81 -9.15 3.40 -2.06
CA ILE A 81 -8.31 4.61 -2.06
C ILE A 81 -9.20 5.84 -2.19
N THR A 82 -9.12 6.76 -1.23
CA THR A 82 -9.91 8.00 -1.24
C THR A 82 -9.17 9.12 -1.97
N ALA A 83 -7.86 9.22 -1.79
CA ALA A 83 -7.02 10.20 -2.46
C ALA A 83 -5.59 9.68 -2.69
N VAL A 84 -4.95 10.18 -3.74
CA VAL A 84 -3.52 10.00 -3.98
C VAL A 84 -2.88 11.37 -4.20
N HIS A 85 -1.69 11.59 -3.63
CA HIS A 85 -0.99 12.86 -3.76
C HIS A 85 0.52 12.65 -3.84
N ARG A 86 1.12 13.18 -4.89
CA ARG A 86 2.56 13.14 -5.11
C ARG A 86 3.21 14.39 -4.48
N SER A 87 4.04 14.20 -3.46
CA SER A 87 4.76 15.30 -2.79
C SER A 87 6.02 15.72 -3.56
N SER A 88 6.52 16.94 -3.30
CA SER A 88 7.73 17.48 -3.93
C SER A 88 8.99 16.66 -3.64
N ASN A 89 9.05 15.95 -2.51
CA ASN A 89 10.19 15.12 -2.07
C ASN A 89 10.30 13.75 -2.75
N SER A 90 9.59 13.58 -3.84
CA SER A 90 9.48 12.33 -4.54
C SER A 90 8.66 11.17 -3.89
N MET A 91 7.92 11.44 -2.81
CA MET A 91 7.02 10.46 -2.18
C MET A 91 5.59 10.46 -2.75
N LEU A 92 4.95 9.30 -2.81
CA LEU A 92 3.52 9.14 -3.08
C LEU A 92 2.79 8.97 -1.75
N TRP A 93 1.82 9.83 -1.47
CA TRP A 93 0.91 9.69 -0.33
C TRP A 93 -0.40 9.09 -0.81
N VAL A 94 -0.89 8.11 -0.06
CA VAL A 94 -2.11 7.36 -0.33
C VAL A 94 -3.02 7.50 0.88
N ALA A 95 -4.22 8.02 0.67
CA ALA A 95 -5.25 8.08 1.68
C ALA A 95 -6.22 6.91 1.50
N THR A 96 -6.44 6.17 2.58
CA THR A 96 -7.43 5.08 2.66
C THR A 96 -8.42 5.39 3.79
N PRO A 97 -9.55 4.66 3.88
CA PRO A 97 -10.44 4.76 5.03
C PRO A 97 -9.76 4.44 6.38
N MET A 98 -8.58 3.79 6.37
CA MET A 98 -7.83 3.42 7.56
C MET A 98 -6.76 4.45 7.97
N GLY A 99 -6.48 5.45 7.13
CA GLY A 99 -5.47 6.47 7.41
C GLY A 99 -4.71 6.90 6.16
N ILE A 100 -3.58 7.59 6.38
CA ILE A 100 -2.67 8.04 5.33
C ILE A 100 -1.38 7.22 5.42
N GLU A 101 -0.92 6.75 4.27
CA GLU A 101 0.29 5.94 4.12
C GLU A 101 1.13 6.43 2.93
N SER A 102 2.43 6.09 2.93
CA SER A 102 3.43 6.52 1.95
C SER A 102 4.27 5.37 1.42
#